data_AF-A0A9D1KQW4-F1
#
_entry.id   AF-A0A9D1KQW4-F1
#
_cell.length_a   1.000
_cell.length_b   1.000
_cell.length_c   1.000
_cell.angle_alpha   90.00
_cell.angle_beta   90.00
_cell.angle_gamma   90.00
#
_symmetry.space_group_name_H-M   'P 1'
#
loop_
_entity.id
_entity.type
_entity.pdbx_description
1 polymer ?
#
loop_
_entity_poly.entity_id
_entity_poly.type
_entity_poly.pdbx_seq_one_letter_code
_entity_poly.pdbx_strand_id
1 'polypeptide(L)'
;DEIVELNGKHIDFYNDITLYRSEMSPDKENIVTIKRNGEKLDVPVMLSEQKTTVRYNEDYIEYTTEINGFPEISRIEYSEDVPKDESLVGTEDSATQYIIGFSPTSEEITFGNIWGYAWSETKFVVKLVYKSLWGLVTGEVGMDQMSGPVGIVTAINDAVTQETDRWLYVFNLAAILTINLGIFNLLPLPALDGGRLLFMIIEFVRRKPIPPEKEGMVHAIGMLLLFAFVIFVSFNDIMRLFGR
;
A
#
# COMPACT_ATOMS: atom_id res chain seq x y z
N ASP A 1 12.84 14.58 16.62
CA ASP A 1 11.39 14.73 16.82
C ASP A 1 10.70 13.48 16.36
N GLU A 2 9.68 13.03 17.08
CA GLU A 2 8.85 11.88 16.70
C GLU A 2 7.53 12.42 16.14
N ILE A 3 7.20 12.12 14.88
CA ILE A 3 5.89 12.51 14.32
C ILE A 3 4.84 11.55 14.88
N VAL A 4 3.82 12.07 15.55
CA VAL A 4 2.80 11.24 16.21
C VAL A 4 1.41 11.42 15.62
N GLU A 5 1.11 12.56 15.02
CA GLU A 5 -0.17 12.82 14.36
C GLU A 5 -0.01 13.73 13.14
N LEU A 6 -0.95 13.60 12.21
CA LEU A 6 -1.04 14.37 10.98
C LEU A 6 -2.50 14.69 10.70
N ASN A 7 -2.86 15.97 10.74
CA ASN A 7 -4.25 16.45 10.67
C ASN A 7 -5.18 15.73 11.67
N GLY A 8 -4.68 15.46 12.88
CA GLY A 8 -5.40 14.73 13.94
C GLY A 8 -5.51 13.21 13.74
N LYS A 9 -4.87 12.64 12.69
CA LYS A 9 -4.75 11.20 12.50
C LYS A 9 -3.46 10.70 13.11
N HIS A 10 -3.54 9.65 13.91
CA HIS A 10 -2.37 9.05 14.53
C HIS A 10 -1.44 8.41 13.49
N ILE A 11 -0.14 8.62 13.66
CA ILE A 11 0.91 8.00 12.86
C ILE A 11 1.59 6.96 13.74
N ASP A 12 1.45 5.68 13.38
CA ASP A 12 2.18 4.58 14.01
C ASP A 12 3.54 4.34 13.33
N PHE A 13 3.62 4.66 12.04
CA PHE A 13 4.74 4.31 11.19
C PHE A 13 4.89 5.30 10.04
N TYR A 14 6.12 5.49 9.54
CA TYR A 14 6.39 6.46 8.47
C TYR A 14 5.48 6.26 7.24
N ASN A 15 5.22 5.01 6.84
CA ASN A 15 4.37 4.71 5.69
C ASN A 15 2.91 5.17 5.88
N ASP A 16 2.42 5.38 7.11
CA ASP A 16 1.08 5.94 7.35
C ASP A 16 0.92 7.34 6.76
N ILE A 17 2.01 8.11 6.68
CA ILE A 17 2.01 9.44 6.07
C ILE A 17 1.62 9.35 4.60
N THR A 18 2.10 8.33 3.89
CA THR A 18 1.74 8.05 2.50
C THR A 18 0.23 7.77 2.35
N LEU A 19 -0.38 7.07 3.31
CA LEU A 19 -1.83 6.79 3.29
C LEU A 19 -2.69 8.06 3.44
N TYR A 20 -2.22 9.01 4.24
CA TYR A 20 -2.92 10.26 4.54
C TYR A 20 -2.64 11.36 3.53
N ARG A 21 -1.55 11.24 2.78
CA ARG A 21 -1.17 12.16 1.70
C ARG A 21 -2.26 12.33 0.65
N SER A 22 -3.02 11.27 0.34
CA SER A 22 -4.14 11.32 -0.62
C SER A 22 -5.26 12.27 -0.20
N GLU A 23 -5.32 12.65 1.08
CA GLU A 23 -6.37 13.49 1.65
C GLU A 23 -5.90 14.93 1.88
N MET A 24 -4.62 15.22 1.58
CA MET A 24 -4.06 16.54 1.73
C MET A 24 -4.26 17.37 0.47
N SER A 25 -4.41 18.68 0.67
CA SER A 25 -4.45 19.66 -0.40
C SER A 25 -3.17 20.50 -0.34
N PRO A 26 -2.54 20.79 -1.49
CA PRO A 26 -1.37 21.67 -1.53
C PRO A 26 -1.69 23.11 -1.10
N ASP A 27 -2.96 23.51 -1.22
CA ASP A 27 -3.43 24.87 -0.91
C ASP A 27 -3.85 25.04 0.57
N LYS A 28 -3.71 23.99 1.40
CA LYS A 28 -4.11 24.01 2.80
C LYS A 28 -2.95 23.67 3.71
N GLU A 29 -2.87 24.37 4.84
CA GLU A 29 -1.97 24.00 5.91
C GLU A 29 -2.36 22.62 6.46
N ASN A 30 -1.35 21.76 6.60
CA ASN A 30 -1.48 20.48 7.28
C ASN A 30 -0.82 20.62 8.66
N ILE A 31 -1.45 20.08 9.69
CA ILE A 31 -0.90 20.12 11.05
C ILE A 31 -0.16 18.80 11.30
N VAL A 32 1.15 18.88 11.49
CA VAL A 32 1.97 17.76 11.95
C VAL A 32 2.20 17.93 13.45
N THR A 33 1.68 17.00 14.24
CA THR A 33 1.99 16.96 15.68
C THR A 33 3.26 16.15 15.88
N ILE A 34 4.28 16.81 16.39
CA ILE A 34 5.54 16.19 16.79
C ILE A 34 5.60 16.03 18.30
N LYS A 35 6.28 14.98 18.76
CA LYS A 35 6.69 14.81 20.14
C LYS A 35 8.17 15.15 20.23
N ARG A 36 8.47 16.22 20.97
CA ARG A 36 9.84 16.69 21.24
C ARG A 36 10.04 16.72 22.74
N ASN A 37 11.00 15.96 23.25
CA ASN A 37 11.29 15.84 24.69
C ASN A 37 10.07 15.45 25.54
N GLY A 38 9.14 14.66 24.99
CA GLY A 38 7.94 14.20 25.68
C GLY A 38 6.72 15.13 25.55
N GLU A 39 6.90 16.37 25.08
CA GLU A 39 5.81 17.30 24.83
C GLU A 39 5.32 17.22 23.39
N LYS A 40 3.99 17.31 23.20
CA LYS A 40 3.38 17.39 21.88
C LYS A 40 3.36 18.84 21.40
N LEU A 41 3.80 19.08 20.17
CA LEU A 41 3.84 20.37 19.52
C LEU A 41 3.20 20.25 18.14
N ASP A 42 2.25 21.13 17.84
CA ASP A 42 1.63 21.22 16.52
C ASP A 42 2.46 22.13 15.62
N VAL A 43 2.88 21.61 14.48
CA VAL A 43 3.69 22.30 13.49
C VAL A 43 2.89 22.41 12.19
N PRO A 44 2.49 23.62 11.77
CA PRO A 44 1.86 23.82 10.47
C PRO A 44 2.91 23.58 9.38
N VAL A 45 2.57 22.74 8.41
CA VAL A 45 3.40 22.42 7.26
C VAL A 45 2.60 22.56 5.97
N MET A 46 3.24 23.17 4.97
CA MET A 46 2.75 23.18 3.60
C MET A 46 3.35 21.99 2.84
N LEU A 47 2.60 21.48 1.87
CA LEU A 47 3.16 20.50 0.96
C LEU A 47 4.12 21.17 0.00
N SER A 48 5.24 20.51 -0.27
CA SER A 48 6.16 20.89 -1.33
C SER A 48 5.82 20.10 -2.58
N GLU A 49 5.81 20.79 -3.72
CA GLU A 49 5.72 20.11 -5.01
C GLU A 49 7.07 19.46 -5.30
N GLN A 50 7.05 18.14 -5.49
CA GLN A 50 8.19 17.35 -5.95
C GLN A 50 7.88 16.81 -7.34
N LYS A 51 8.65 17.25 -8.33
CA LYS A 51 8.60 16.72 -9.69
C LYS A 51 9.81 15.81 -9.90
N THR A 52 9.56 14.55 -10.21
CA THR A 52 10.59 13.59 -10.60
C THR A 52 10.51 13.39 -12.10
N THR A 53 11.58 13.70 -12.82
CA THR A 53 11.74 13.43 -14.25
C THR A 53 12.79 12.35 -14.43
N VAL A 54 12.45 11.31 -15.18
CA VAL A 54 13.36 10.22 -15.54
C VAL A 54 13.63 10.32 -17.04
N ARG A 55 14.91 10.45 -17.40
CA ARG A 55 15.35 10.48 -18.80
C ARG A 55 16.28 9.31 -19.09
N TYR A 56 15.95 8.55 -20.12
CA TYR A 56 16.75 7.41 -20.56
C TYR A 56 17.70 7.84 -21.67
N ASN A 57 19.00 7.94 -21.39
CA ASN A 57 20.02 8.31 -22.37
C ASN A 57 20.71 7.05 -22.92
N GLU A 58 21.68 7.23 -23.83
CA GLU A 58 22.40 6.08 -24.40
C GLU A 58 23.22 5.30 -23.38
N ASP A 59 23.88 6.01 -22.46
CA ASP A 59 24.86 5.42 -21.55
C ASP A 59 24.39 5.41 -20.08
N TYR A 60 23.35 6.18 -19.73
CA TYR A 60 22.85 6.33 -18.36
C TYR A 60 21.39 6.76 -18.29
N ILE A 61 20.76 6.48 -17.16
CA ILE A 61 19.46 7.04 -16.77
C ILE A 61 19.71 8.27 -15.89
N GLU A 62 19.06 9.39 -16.21
CA GLU A 62 19.10 10.62 -15.42
C GLU A 62 17.80 10.77 -14.62
N TYR A 63 17.93 10.91 -13.30
CA TYR A 63 16.85 11.23 -12.39
C TYR A 63 16.99 12.68 -11.97
N THR A 64 16.04 13.52 -12.36
CA THR A 64 15.93 14.90 -11.88
C THR A 64 14.79 14.99 -10.88
N THR A 65 15.12 15.22 -9.61
CA THR A 65 14.14 15.48 -8.56
C THR A 65 14.12 16.98 -8.27
N GLU A 66 13.06 17.66 -8.66
CA GLU A 66 12.86 19.08 -8.38
C GLU A 66 11.89 19.25 -7.22
N ILE A 67 12.34 19.89 -6.13
CA ILE A 67 11.47 20.22 -4.99
C ILE A 67 11.34 21.74 -4.93
N ASN A 68 10.13 22.27 -5.09
CA ASN A 68 9.83 23.71 -5.10
C ASN A 68 10.77 24.53 -6.01
N GLY A 69 11.10 24.02 -7.20
CA GLY A 69 11.99 24.70 -8.16
C GLY A 69 13.49 24.46 -7.94
N PHE A 70 13.88 23.64 -6.97
CA PHE A 70 15.28 23.28 -6.72
C PHE A 70 15.57 21.86 -7.23
N PRO A 71 16.25 21.71 -8.38
CA PRO A 71 16.54 20.40 -8.95
C PRO A 71 17.79 19.76 -8.33
N GLU A 72 17.65 18.49 -7.97
CA GLU A 72 18.73 17.56 -7.65
C GLU A 72 18.82 16.52 -8.78
N ILE A 73 20.01 16.34 -9.34
CA ILE A 73 20.23 15.44 -10.47
C ILE A 73 21.08 14.26 -10.00
N SER A 74 20.59 13.05 -10.23
CA SER A 74 21.31 11.79 -10.05
C SER A 74 21.42 11.08 -11.39
N ARG A 75 22.54 10.41 -11.63
CA ARG A 75 22.78 9.63 -12.85
C ARG A 75 23.16 8.21 -12.48
N ILE A 76 22.53 7.25 -13.14
CA ILE A 76 22.77 5.83 -12.95
C ILE A 76 23.20 5.26 -14.29
N GLU A 77 24.43 4.76 -14.37
CA GLU A 77 24.92 4.06 -15.54
C GLU A 77 24.24 2.70 -15.67
N TYR A 78 24.03 2.25 -16.91
CA TYR A 78 23.51 0.92 -17.15
C TYR A 78 24.48 -0.14 -16.64
N SER A 79 23.94 -1.17 -16.02
CA SER A 79 24.69 -2.27 -15.41
C SER A 79 23.89 -3.57 -15.52
N GLU A 80 24.43 -4.70 -15.04
CA GLU A 80 23.64 -5.93 -14.93
C GLU A 80 22.40 -5.74 -14.04
N ASP A 81 22.51 -4.94 -12.98
CA ASP A 81 21.41 -4.63 -12.05
C ASP A 81 20.40 -3.62 -12.63
N VAL A 82 20.85 -2.79 -13.59
CA VAL A 82 20.03 -1.78 -14.27
C VAL A 82 20.21 -1.96 -15.78
N PRO A 83 19.59 -2.99 -16.38
CA PRO A 83 19.78 -3.30 -17.79
C PRO A 83 19.19 -2.20 -18.67
N LYS A 84 19.87 -1.91 -19.78
CA LYS A 84 19.39 -0.97 -20.79
C LYS A 84 18.20 -1.55 -21.55
N ASP A 85 17.07 -0.85 -21.52
CA ASP A 85 15.95 -1.08 -22.42
C ASP A 85 16.05 -0.11 -23.60
N GLU A 86 16.42 -0.62 -24.78
CA GLU A 86 16.56 0.21 -25.99
C GLU A 86 15.26 0.89 -26.40
N SER A 87 14.09 0.35 -26.03
CA SER A 87 12.80 0.95 -26.38
C SER A 87 12.51 2.25 -25.62
N LEU A 88 13.17 2.45 -24.48
CA LEU A 88 13.01 3.62 -23.63
C LEU A 88 14.05 4.71 -23.96
N VAL A 89 15.12 4.40 -24.69
CA VAL A 89 16.18 5.38 -24.98
C VAL A 89 15.63 6.58 -25.75
N GLY A 90 15.93 7.78 -25.27
CA GLY A 90 15.40 9.03 -25.80
C GLY A 90 14.00 9.41 -25.29
N THR A 91 13.39 8.59 -24.44
CA THR A 91 12.13 8.92 -23.77
C THR A 91 12.37 9.67 -22.46
N GLU A 92 11.35 10.44 -22.06
CA GLU A 92 11.30 11.17 -20.79
C GLU A 92 9.93 10.92 -20.17
N ASP A 93 9.93 10.49 -18.91
CA ASP A 93 8.71 10.39 -18.10
C ASP A 93 8.82 11.32 -16.89
N SER A 94 7.70 11.90 -16.47
CA SER A 94 7.68 12.80 -15.33
C SER A 94 6.46 12.57 -14.46
N ALA A 95 6.71 12.43 -13.16
CA ALA A 95 5.68 12.30 -12.13
C ALA A 95 5.78 13.47 -11.16
N THR A 96 4.65 14.10 -10.86
CA THR A 96 4.57 15.15 -9.84
C THR A 96 3.84 14.63 -8.62
N GLN A 97 4.43 14.85 -7.45
CA GLN A 97 3.89 14.41 -6.17
C GLN A 97 4.11 15.48 -5.10
N TYR A 98 3.15 15.65 -4.18
CA TYR A 98 3.24 16.69 -3.13
C TYR A 98 3.77 16.14 -1.80
N ILE A 99 5.03 16.36 -1.45
CA ILE A 99 5.65 15.77 -0.25
C ILE A 99 5.54 16.68 0.98
N ILE A 100 5.65 16.09 2.16
CA ILE A 100 5.96 16.84 3.38
C ILE A 100 7.48 16.84 3.51
N GLY A 101 8.09 18.02 3.60
CA GLY A 101 9.54 18.23 3.51
C GLY A 101 10.36 17.76 4.72
N PHE A 102 10.07 16.59 5.28
CA PHE A 102 10.91 15.91 6.27
C PHE A 102 11.44 14.59 5.70
N SER A 103 12.64 14.21 6.12
CA SER A 103 13.22 12.91 5.81
C SER A 103 13.36 12.11 7.12
N PRO A 104 12.87 10.86 7.18
CA PRO A 104 13.04 10.04 8.36
C PRO A 104 14.54 9.76 8.58
N THR A 105 14.96 9.73 9.84
CA THR A 105 16.31 9.26 10.20
C THR A 105 16.25 7.75 10.44
N SER A 106 17.22 7.02 9.93
CA SER A 106 17.33 5.58 10.19
C SER A 106 17.70 5.33 11.65
N GLU A 107 16.99 4.40 12.29
CA GLU A 107 17.32 3.90 13.62
C GLU A 107 18.18 2.62 13.51
N GLU A 108 18.99 2.35 14.53
CA GLU A 108 19.72 1.08 14.61
C GLU A 108 18.76 -0.11 14.78
N ILE A 109 18.99 -1.18 14.03
CA ILE A 109 18.17 -2.38 14.10
C ILE A 109 18.48 -3.13 15.41
N THR A 110 17.47 -3.31 16.27
CA THR A 110 17.57 -4.03 17.53
C THR A 110 16.52 -5.13 17.63
N PHE A 111 16.77 -6.18 18.41
CA PHE A 111 15.79 -7.26 18.55
C PHE A 111 14.41 -6.76 19.04
N GLY A 112 14.38 -5.71 19.87
CA GLY A 112 13.14 -5.14 20.39
C GLY A 112 12.36 -4.32 19.36
N ASN A 113 13.04 -3.46 18.59
CA ASN A 113 12.35 -2.59 17.64
C ASN A 113 11.83 -3.35 16.41
N ILE A 114 12.46 -4.45 16.00
CA ILE A 114 12.02 -5.27 14.87
C ILE A 114 10.56 -5.72 15.02
N TRP A 115 10.15 -6.18 16.20
CA TRP A 115 8.77 -6.62 16.43
C TRP A 115 7.78 -5.46 16.34
N GLY A 116 8.14 -4.29 16.86
CA GLY A 116 7.35 -3.08 16.75
C GLY A 116 7.18 -2.61 15.31
N TYR A 117 8.25 -2.66 14.52
CA TYR A 117 8.23 -2.34 13.10
C TYR A 117 7.40 -3.35 12.30
N ALA A 118 7.60 -4.65 12.50
CA ALA A 118 6.83 -5.69 11.82
C ALA A 118 5.32 -5.58 12.10
N TRP A 119 4.95 -5.29 13.37
CA TRP A 119 3.56 -5.04 13.74
C TRP A 119 2.99 -3.80 13.05
N SER A 120 3.76 -2.71 13.02
CA SER A 120 3.32 -1.44 12.44
C SER A 120 3.19 -1.52 10.92
N GLU A 121 4.11 -2.21 10.26
CA GLU A 121 4.03 -2.50 8.82
C GLU A 121 2.81 -3.38 8.50
N THR A 122 2.56 -4.41 9.30
CA THR A 122 1.35 -5.25 9.14
C THR A 122 0.08 -4.41 9.28
N LYS A 123 0.00 -3.54 10.31
CA LYS A 123 -1.14 -2.62 10.49
C LYS A 123 -1.29 -1.68 9.29
N PHE A 124 -0.19 -1.15 8.75
CA PHE A 124 -0.19 -0.30 7.57
C PHE A 124 -0.77 -1.02 6.36
N VAL A 125 -0.28 -2.22 6.03
CA VAL A 125 -0.78 -3.01 4.90
C VAL A 125 -2.27 -3.33 5.08
N VAL A 126 -2.71 -3.69 6.29
CA VAL A 126 -4.14 -3.92 6.59
C VAL A 126 -4.99 -2.68 6.34
N LYS A 127 -4.57 -1.51 6.85
CA LYS A 127 -5.25 -0.22 6.64
C LYS A 127 -5.36 0.10 5.15
N LEU A 128 -4.27 -0.12 4.40
CA LEU A 128 -4.17 0.16 2.99
C LEU A 128 -5.14 -0.71 2.16
N VAL A 129 -5.13 -2.02 2.38
CA VAL A 129 -6.04 -2.95 1.69
C VAL A 129 -7.50 -2.63 2.01
N TYR A 130 -7.82 -2.34 3.29
CA TYR A 130 -9.19 -1.98 3.67
C TYR A 130 -9.65 -0.69 2.98
N LYS A 131 -8.83 0.38 2.99
CA LYS A 131 -9.14 1.64 2.31
C LYS A 131 -9.34 1.43 0.81
N SER A 132 -8.52 0.56 0.20
CA SER A 132 -8.63 0.20 -1.22
C SER A 132 -9.94 -0.50 -1.53
N LEU A 133 -10.28 -1.56 -0.79
CA LEU A 133 -11.52 -2.30 -0.96
C LEU A 133 -12.75 -1.41 -0.74
N TRP A 134 -12.70 -0.55 0.28
CA TRP A 134 -13.78 0.41 0.54
C TRP A 134 -13.94 1.43 -0.59
N GLY A 135 -12.83 1.99 -1.08
CA GLY A 135 -12.81 2.93 -2.20
C GLY A 135 -13.39 2.30 -3.48
N LEU A 136 -13.18 1.00 -3.69
CA LEU A 136 -13.78 0.27 -4.80
C LEU A 136 -15.28 0.07 -4.67
N VAL A 137 -15.75 -0.28 -3.47
CA VAL A 137 -17.19 -0.46 -3.22
C VAL A 137 -17.94 0.86 -3.30
N THR A 138 -17.32 1.97 -2.88
CA THR A 138 -17.92 3.31 -2.90
C THR A 138 -17.76 4.02 -4.25
N GLY A 139 -16.90 3.51 -5.15
CA GLY A 139 -16.60 4.14 -6.44
C GLY A 139 -15.72 5.38 -6.33
N GLU A 140 -15.13 5.65 -5.15
CA GLU A 140 -14.21 6.76 -4.91
C GLU A 140 -12.86 6.57 -5.64
N VAL A 141 -12.50 5.32 -5.94
CA VAL A 141 -11.27 4.96 -6.65
C VAL A 141 -11.64 4.34 -7.99
N GLY A 142 -11.32 5.03 -9.10
CA GLY A 142 -11.47 4.46 -10.44
C GLY A 142 -10.56 3.23 -10.64
N MET A 143 -10.94 2.30 -11.52
CA MET A 143 -10.11 1.12 -11.84
C MET A 143 -8.69 1.52 -12.28
N ASP A 144 -8.54 2.71 -12.89
CA ASP A 144 -7.27 3.27 -13.36
C ASP A 144 -6.43 3.89 -12.25
N GLN A 145 -7.03 4.18 -11.08
CA GLN A 145 -6.37 4.73 -9.88
C GLN A 145 -6.07 3.66 -8.82
N MET A 146 -6.44 2.40 -9.08
CA MET A 146 -6.10 1.24 -8.23
C MET A 146 -4.58 1.10 -8.01
N SER A 147 -3.78 1.57 -8.96
CA SER A 147 -2.32 1.63 -8.86
C SER A 147 -1.81 2.52 -7.72
N GLY A 148 -2.64 3.36 -7.11
CA GLY A 148 -2.24 4.13 -5.93
C GLY A 148 -2.03 3.21 -4.72
N PRO A 149 -3.10 2.73 -4.07
CA PRO A 149 -2.95 1.91 -2.87
C PRO A 149 -2.30 0.54 -3.11
N VAL A 150 -2.69 -0.17 -4.18
CA VAL A 150 -2.16 -1.50 -4.49
C VAL A 150 -0.75 -1.37 -5.06
N GLY A 151 -0.50 -0.35 -5.89
CA GLY A 151 0.84 -0.09 -6.41
C GLY A 151 1.83 0.43 -5.37
N ILE A 152 1.39 0.97 -4.22
CA ILE A 152 2.30 1.22 -3.07
C ILE A 152 2.86 -0.11 -2.53
N VAL A 153 2.02 -1.14 -2.39
CA VAL A 153 2.48 -2.48 -1.96
C VAL A 153 3.43 -3.05 -3.00
N THR A 154 3.14 -2.87 -4.28
CA THR A 154 4.04 -3.28 -5.38
C THR A 154 5.35 -2.50 -5.39
N ALA A 155 5.33 -1.19 -5.18
CA ALA A 155 6.54 -0.34 -5.15
C ALA A 155 7.44 -0.65 -3.95
N ILE A 156 6.85 -1.01 -2.80
CA ILE A 156 7.61 -1.53 -1.65
C ILE A 156 8.31 -2.84 -2.02
N ASN A 157 7.70 -3.69 -2.87
CA ASN A 157 8.30 -4.94 -3.33
C ASN A 157 9.42 -4.73 -4.35
N ASP A 158 9.23 -3.77 -5.25
CA ASP A 158 10.22 -3.41 -6.26
C ASP A 158 11.48 -2.82 -5.59
N ALA A 159 11.36 -2.18 -4.42
CA ALA A 159 12.52 -1.73 -3.65
C ALA A 159 13.36 -2.87 -3.02
N VAL A 160 12.80 -4.10 -2.94
CA VAL A 160 13.48 -5.30 -2.40
C VAL A 160 14.24 -6.07 -3.50
N THR A 161 14.20 -5.62 -4.76
CA THR A 161 14.85 -6.32 -5.89
C THR A 161 16.37 -6.13 -5.98
N GLN A 162 17.03 -5.55 -4.98
CA GLN A 162 18.49 -5.58 -4.96
C GLN A 162 18.96 -7.02 -4.74
N GLU A 163 19.67 -7.58 -5.73
CA GLU A 163 20.01 -9.01 -5.86
C GLU A 163 20.74 -9.63 -4.67
N THR A 164 21.23 -8.82 -3.72
CA THR A 164 22.04 -9.28 -2.60
C THR A 164 21.29 -10.22 -1.65
N ASP A 165 19.95 -10.17 -1.58
CA ASP A 165 19.17 -11.04 -0.69
C ASP A 165 17.91 -11.64 -1.34
N ARG A 166 18.08 -12.57 -2.30
CA ARG A 166 16.97 -13.34 -2.94
C ARG A 166 15.97 -13.94 -1.94
N TRP A 167 16.43 -14.32 -0.75
CA TRP A 167 15.56 -14.83 0.31
C TRP A 167 14.67 -13.75 0.94
N LEU A 168 15.17 -12.52 1.06
CA LEU A 168 14.40 -11.40 1.59
C LEU A 168 13.22 -11.07 0.66
N TYR A 169 13.44 -11.12 -0.66
CA TYR A 169 12.35 -11.00 -1.65
C TYR A 169 11.28 -12.08 -1.46
N VAL A 170 11.69 -13.34 -1.31
CA VAL A 170 10.75 -14.46 -1.10
C VAL A 170 9.96 -14.28 0.20
N PHE A 171 10.61 -13.90 1.29
CA PHE A 171 9.94 -13.65 2.57
C PHE A 171 9.00 -12.46 2.52
N ASN A 172 9.38 -11.39 1.81
CA ASN A 172 8.54 -10.22 1.62
C ASN A 172 7.29 -10.57 0.79
N LEU A 173 7.45 -11.29 -0.33
CA LEU A 173 6.34 -11.79 -1.13
C LEU A 173 5.42 -12.70 -0.31
N ALA A 174 6.00 -13.64 0.46
CA ALA A 174 5.24 -14.52 1.33
C ALA A 174 4.48 -13.74 2.40
N ALA A 175 5.08 -12.70 2.99
CA ALA A 175 4.43 -11.85 3.99
C ALA A 175 3.23 -11.12 3.39
N ILE A 176 3.37 -10.50 2.20
CA ILE A 176 2.28 -9.78 1.55
C ILE A 176 1.15 -10.69 1.12
N LEU A 177 1.48 -11.84 0.50
CA LEU A 177 0.47 -12.84 0.14
C LEU A 177 -0.28 -13.35 1.38
N THR A 178 0.44 -13.58 2.48
CA THR A 178 -0.14 -14.04 3.75
C THR A 178 -1.04 -12.98 4.37
N ILE A 179 -0.60 -11.72 4.41
CA ILE A 179 -1.40 -10.59 4.92
C ILE A 179 -2.66 -10.42 4.08
N ASN A 180 -2.55 -10.42 2.74
CA ASN A 180 -3.69 -10.31 1.85
C ASN A 180 -4.67 -11.47 2.05
N LEU A 181 -4.18 -12.71 2.05
CA LEU A 181 -5.02 -13.89 2.30
C LEU A 181 -5.72 -13.80 3.65
N GLY A 182 -5.01 -13.35 4.70
CA GLY A 182 -5.58 -13.09 6.01
C GLY A 182 -6.70 -12.06 5.97
N ILE A 183 -6.48 -10.91 5.32
CA ILE A 183 -7.47 -9.83 5.20
C ILE A 183 -8.70 -10.30 4.42
N PHE A 184 -8.52 -10.94 3.26
CA PHE A 184 -9.62 -11.48 2.46
C PHE A 184 -10.40 -12.53 3.24
N ASN A 185 -9.71 -13.43 3.96
CA ASN A 185 -10.37 -14.43 4.78
C ASN A 185 -11.15 -13.82 5.95
N LEU A 186 -10.79 -12.63 6.43
CA LEU A 186 -11.52 -11.93 7.48
C LEU A 186 -12.72 -11.12 6.98
N LEU A 187 -12.92 -11.01 5.66
CA LEU A 187 -14.12 -10.35 5.12
C LEU A 187 -15.40 -11.08 5.57
N PRO A 188 -16.50 -10.36 5.80
CA PRO A 188 -17.79 -10.93 6.21
C PRO A 188 -18.51 -11.62 5.04
N LEU A 189 -17.78 -12.44 4.27
CA LEU A 189 -18.30 -13.20 3.14
C LEU A 189 -18.60 -14.63 3.58
N PRO A 190 -19.79 -15.15 3.24
CA PRO A 190 -20.08 -16.57 3.39
C PRO A 190 -19.02 -17.43 2.67
N ALA A 191 -18.67 -18.58 3.25
CA ALA A 191 -17.56 -19.49 2.89
C ALA A 191 -16.17 -19.14 3.46
N LEU A 192 -15.89 -17.89 3.82
CA LEU A 192 -14.61 -17.49 4.42
C LEU A 192 -14.68 -17.52 5.94
N ASP A 193 -13.52 -17.52 6.60
CA ASP A 193 -13.39 -17.53 8.05
C ASP A 193 -14.09 -16.32 8.70
N GLY A 194 -14.09 -15.17 8.03
CA GLY A 194 -14.76 -13.93 8.44
C GLY A 194 -16.28 -14.03 8.40
N GLY A 195 -16.85 -14.85 7.52
CA GLY A 195 -18.28 -15.18 7.55
C GLY A 195 -18.67 -15.91 8.83
N ARG A 196 -17.83 -16.88 9.26
CA ARG A 196 -18.02 -17.59 10.53
C ARG A 196 -17.81 -16.67 11.73
N LEU A 197 -16.81 -15.78 11.67
CA LEU A 197 -16.59 -14.75 12.68
C LEU A 197 -17.81 -13.83 12.82
N LEU A 198 -18.40 -13.40 11.71
CA LEU A 198 -19.63 -12.61 11.71
C LEU A 198 -20.78 -13.35 12.40
N PHE A 199 -20.97 -14.64 12.08
CA PHE A 199 -21.99 -15.45 12.74
C PHE A 199 -21.75 -15.58 14.24
N MET A 200 -20.50 -15.79 14.69
CA MET A 200 -20.15 -15.80 16.12
C MET A 200 -20.45 -14.44 16.80
N ILE A 201 -20.15 -13.32 16.14
CA ILE A 201 -20.49 -11.99 16.65
C ILE A 201 -22.01 -11.83 16.78
N ILE A 202 -22.78 -12.26 15.77
CA ILE A 202 -24.25 -12.22 15.80
C ILE A 202 -24.80 -13.10 16.93
N GLU A 203 -24.26 -14.31 17.12
CA GLU A 203 -24.65 -15.20 18.21
C GLU A 203 -24.35 -14.61 19.57
N PHE A 204 -23.18 -13.98 19.73
CA PHE A 204 -22.77 -13.31 20.96
C PHE A 204 -23.73 -12.17 21.32
N VAL A 205 -24.08 -11.32 20.35
CA VAL A 205 -25.03 -10.22 20.55
C VAL A 205 -26.44 -10.74 20.83
N ARG A 206 -26.89 -11.74 20.06
CA ARG A 206 -28.24 -12.33 20.17
C ARG A 206 -28.39 -13.22 21.40
N ARG A 207 -27.28 -13.65 22.00
CA ARG A 207 -27.19 -14.64 23.09
C ARG A 207 -27.92 -15.96 22.78
N LYS A 208 -28.07 -16.27 21.49
CA LYS A 208 -28.78 -17.48 21.02
C LYS A 208 -28.06 -18.05 19.81
N PRO A 209 -27.77 -19.36 19.79
CA PRO A 209 -27.08 -20.01 18.68
C PRO A 209 -27.90 -19.92 17.40
N ILE A 210 -27.23 -19.73 16.27
CA ILE A 210 -27.79 -19.86 14.94
C ILE A 210 -27.92 -21.36 14.65
N PRO A 211 -29.06 -21.82 14.11
CA PRO A 211 -29.19 -23.21 13.71
C PRO A 211 -28.07 -23.58 12.74
N PRO A 212 -27.28 -24.64 12.99
CA PRO A 212 -26.16 -25.04 12.14
C PRO A 212 -26.57 -25.27 10.68
N GLU A 213 -27.80 -25.70 10.45
CA GLU A 213 -28.40 -25.88 9.12
C GLU A 213 -28.47 -24.55 8.33
N LYS A 214 -28.81 -23.45 9.02
CA LYS A 214 -28.92 -22.13 8.39
C LYS A 214 -27.56 -21.53 8.09
N GLU A 215 -26.63 -21.65 9.04
CA GLU A 215 -25.23 -21.24 8.83
C GLU A 215 -24.61 -22.03 7.68
N GLY A 216 -24.71 -23.37 7.71
CA GLY A 216 -24.19 -24.25 6.66
C GLY A 216 -24.78 -23.95 5.28
N MET A 217 -26.08 -23.65 5.20
CA MET A 217 -26.72 -23.26 3.93
C MET A 217 -26.18 -21.93 3.41
N VAL A 218 -26.01 -20.92 4.27
CA VAL A 218 -25.44 -19.63 3.87
C VAL A 218 -24.00 -19.80 3.37
N HIS A 219 -23.18 -20.58 4.09
CA HIS A 219 -21.81 -20.89 3.65
C HIS A 219 -21.77 -21.67 2.32
N ALA A 220 -22.67 -22.64 2.12
CA ALA A 220 -22.75 -23.41 0.88
C ALA A 220 -23.14 -22.55 -0.33
N ILE A 221 -24.15 -21.69 -0.17
CA ILE A 221 -24.55 -20.71 -1.20
C ILE A 221 -23.40 -19.74 -1.47
N GLY A 222 -22.73 -19.28 -0.41
CA GLY A 222 -21.52 -18.47 -0.49
C GLY A 222 -20.43 -19.08 -1.35
N MET A 223 -20.06 -20.34 -1.05
CA MET A 223 -19.04 -21.08 -1.80
C MET A 223 -19.42 -21.19 -3.28
N LEU A 224 -20.68 -21.52 -3.56
CA LEU A 224 -21.16 -21.66 -4.93
C LEU A 224 -21.06 -20.33 -5.70
N LEU A 225 -21.46 -19.22 -5.09
CA LEU A 225 -21.35 -17.89 -5.70
C LEU A 225 -19.90 -17.47 -5.91
N LEU A 226 -19.02 -17.74 -4.93
CA LEU A 226 -17.59 -17.45 -5.06
C LEU A 226 -16.94 -18.25 -6.18
N PHE A 227 -17.21 -19.56 -6.27
CA PHE A 227 -16.69 -20.37 -7.38
C PHE A 227 -17.24 -19.91 -8.72
N ALA A 228 -18.53 -19.57 -8.80
CA ALA A 228 -19.13 -19.02 -10.02
C ALA A 228 -18.45 -17.70 -10.42
N PHE A 229 -18.15 -16.83 -9.45
CA PHE A 229 -17.43 -15.58 -9.69
C PHE A 229 -15.99 -15.80 -10.18
N VAL A 230 -15.24 -16.70 -9.53
CA VAL A 230 -13.89 -17.06 -9.97
C VAL A 230 -13.89 -17.58 -11.40
N ILE A 231 -14.81 -18.50 -11.73
CA ILE A 231 -14.96 -19.04 -13.08
C ILE A 231 -15.30 -17.91 -14.08
N PHE A 232 -16.21 -17.01 -13.71
CA PHE A 232 -16.60 -15.89 -14.55
C PHE A 232 -15.43 -14.94 -14.86
N VAL A 233 -14.67 -14.54 -13.84
CA VAL A 233 -13.49 -13.66 -14.01
C VAL A 233 -12.39 -14.37 -14.79
N SER A 234 -12.08 -15.63 -14.44
CA SER A 234 -11.08 -16.41 -15.17
C SER A 234 -11.44 -16.61 -16.64
N PHE A 235 -12.73 -16.82 -16.96
CA PHE A 235 -13.18 -16.91 -18.35
C PHE A 235 -12.99 -15.58 -19.10
N ASN A 236 -13.29 -14.45 -18.47
CA ASN A 236 -13.06 -13.12 -19.05
C ASN A 236 -11.57 -12.85 -19.28
N ASP A 237 -10.70 -13.21 -18.35
CA ASP A 237 -9.26 -13.06 -18.47
C ASP A 237 -8.69 -13.94 -19.60
N ILE A 238 -9.13 -15.20 -19.69
CA ILE A 238 -8.77 -16.12 -20.77
C ILE A 238 -9.22 -15.56 -22.13
N MET A 239 -10.45 -15.07 -22.23
CA MET A 239 -10.97 -14.51 -23.49
C MET A 239 -10.19 -13.25 -23.91
N ARG A 240 -9.79 -12.41 -22.96
CA ARG A 240 -8.95 -11.22 -23.19
C ARG A 240 -7.53 -11.58 -23.64
N LEU A 241 -6.97 -12.70 -23.15
CA LEU A 241 -5.66 -13.20 -23.56
C LEU A 241 -5.67 -13.79 -24.98
N PHE A 242 -6.76 -14.47 -25.38
CA PHE A 242 -6.91 -15.03 -26.73
C PHE A 242 -7.50 -14.07 -27.76
N GLY A 243 -8.10 -12.96 -27.32
CA GLY A 243 -8.65 -11.90 -28.18
C GLY A 243 -7.64 -10.80 -28.56
N ARG A 244 -6.36 -10.98 -28.23
CA ARG A 244 -5.23 -10.14 -28.67
C ARG A 244 -4.43 -10.85 -29.75
#